data_AF-A0A7S8IZX9-F1
#
_entry.id   AF-A0A7S8IZX9-F1
#
_cell.length_a   1.000
_cell.length_b   1.000
_cell.length_c   1.000
_cell.angle_alpha   90.00
_cell.angle_beta   90.00
_cell.angle_gamma   90.00
#
_symmetry.space_group_name_H-M   'P 1'
#
loop_
_entity.id
_entity.type
_entity.pdbx_description
1 polymer ?
#
loop_
_entity_poly.entity_id
_entity_poly.type
_entity_poly.pdbx_seq_one_letter_code
_entity_poly.pdbx_strand_id
1 'polypeptide(L)'
;MQSTENSLTILDVSGPFREPREQAFSYDYSIQRSTWATPHAVRVKVSIPDELEPFKRRLLGVVAGSPGQQLLISNILSKTIADLKMRVADKEGSLAERRDVMLPPFVGPQGHLFPKLERLFEADQAAVREEIKRRVGI
;
A
#
# COMPACT_ATOMS: atom_id res chain seq x y z
N MET A 1 9.40 -30.97 -9.64
CA MET A 1 9.63 -29.74 -10.41
C MET A 1 9.88 -28.62 -9.42
N GLN A 2 11.08 -28.06 -9.40
CA GLN A 2 11.54 -27.12 -8.38
C GLN A 2 10.83 -25.77 -8.53
N SER A 3 9.91 -25.45 -7.63
CA SER A 3 9.46 -24.08 -7.37
C SER A 3 10.56 -23.35 -6.60
N THR A 4 11.61 -22.95 -7.32
CA THR A 4 12.64 -22.07 -6.78
C THR A 4 11.96 -20.75 -6.46
N GLU A 5 11.80 -20.47 -5.16
CA GLU A 5 11.07 -19.32 -4.66
C GLU A 5 11.62 -18.02 -5.26
N ASN A 6 10.85 -17.42 -6.17
CA ASN A 6 11.12 -16.11 -6.71
C ASN A 6 10.71 -15.06 -5.66
N SER A 7 11.27 -15.16 -4.45
CA SER A 7 10.87 -14.36 -3.30
C SER A 7 11.15 -12.87 -3.57
N LEU A 8 10.10 -12.05 -3.51
CA LEU A 8 10.21 -10.60 -3.61
C LEU A 8 10.65 -10.02 -2.27
N THR A 9 11.73 -9.24 -2.28
CA THR A 9 12.22 -8.50 -1.12
C THR A 9 12.11 -7.01 -1.38
N ILE A 10 11.57 -6.27 -0.43
CA ILE A 10 11.53 -4.80 -0.46
C ILE A 10 12.80 -4.30 0.23
N LEU A 11 13.67 -3.62 -0.50
CA LEU A 11 14.93 -3.08 0.01
C LEU A 11 14.75 -1.71 0.65
N ASP A 12 13.94 -0.86 0.02
CA ASP A 12 13.70 0.51 0.47
C ASP A 12 12.30 0.98 0.09
N VAL A 13 11.76 1.91 0.87
CA VAL A 13 10.47 2.56 0.65
C VAL A 13 10.58 4.05 0.94
N SER A 14 10.35 4.87 -0.09
CA SER A 14 10.35 6.34 0.01
C SER A 14 8.94 6.90 -0.14
N GLY A 15 8.59 7.92 0.66
CA GLY A 15 7.27 8.58 0.65
C GLY A 15 6.71 8.83 2.06
N PRO A 16 5.47 9.34 2.20
CA PRO A 16 4.52 9.63 1.13
C PRO A 16 4.88 10.89 0.33
N PHE A 17 4.78 10.80 -1.00
CA PHE A 17 4.79 11.97 -1.88
C PHE A 17 3.36 12.36 -2.23
N ARG A 18 3.06 13.66 -2.24
CA ARG A 18 1.76 14.17 -2.69
C ARG A 18 1.80 14.40 -4.19
N GLU A 19 0.96 13.68 -4.94
CA GLU A 19 0.87 13.86 -6.39
C GLU A 19 0.29 15.24 -6.74
N PRO A 20 0.93 16.06 -7.62
CA PRO A 20 0.51 17.45 -7.85
C PRO A 20 -0.86 17.60 -8.52
N ARG A 21 -1.27 16.63 -9.35
CA ARG A 21 -2.49 16.69 -10.17
C ARG A 21 -3.54 15.65 -9.79
N GLU A 22 -3.24 14.79 -8.84
CA GLU A 22 -4.10 13.68 -8.45
C GLU A 22 -4.36 13.75 -6.95
N GLN A 23 -5.57 13.37 -6.52
CA GLN A 23 -5.86 13.22 -5.09
C GLN A 23 -5.29 11.90 -4.56
N ALA A 24 -3.98 11.67 -4.76
CA ALA A 24 -3.29 10.45 -4.35
C ALA A 24 -2.02 10.76 -3.56
N PHE A 25 -1.60 9.78 -2.78
CA PHE A 25 -0.23 9.68 -2.27
C PHE A 25 0.54 8.68 -3.11
N SER A 26 1.84 8.88 -3.28
CA SER A 26 2.72 7.92 -3.92
C SER A 26 3.87 7.48 -3.03
N TYR A 27 4.29 6.24 -3.26
CA TYR A 27 5.40 5.59 -2.58
C TYR A 27 6.28 4.92 -3.62
N ASP A 28 7.58 5.13 -3.52
CA ASP A 28 8.56 4.47 -4.37
C ASP A 28 9.19 3.32 -3.59
N TYR A 29 8.99 2.11 -4.12
CA TYR A 29 9.54 0.88 -3.58
C TYR A 29 10.74 0.47 -4.41
N SER A 30 11.85 0.18 -3.76
CA SER A 30 12.96 -0.55 -4.37
C SER A 30 12.78 -2.03 -4.03
N ILE A 31 12.50 -2.84 -5.05
CA ILE A 31 12.30 -4.28 -4.89
C ILE A 31 13.43 -5.07 -5.55
N GLN A 32 13.76 -6.22 -4.97
CA GLN A 32 14.70 -7.17 -5.54
C GLN A 32 14.09 -8.56 -5.50
N ARG A 33 14.27 -9.30 -6.59
CA ARG A 33 14.01 -10.73 -6.64
C ARG A 33 15.33 -11.49 -6.73
N SER A 34 15.33 -12.71 -6.21
CA SER A 34 16.49 -13.61 -6.28
C SER A 34 16.96 -13.87 -7.72
N THR A 35 16.05 -13.78 -8.69
CA THR A 35 16.32 -13.98 -10.12
C THR A 35 16.86 -12.74 -10.84
N TRP A 36 16.86 -11.56 -10.20
CA TRP A 36 17.25 -10.30 -10.84
C TRP A 36 18.64 -9.83 -10.41
N ALA A 37 19.44 -9.39 -11.39
CA ALA A 37 20.81 -8.91 -11.13
C ALA A 37 20.87 -7.57 -10.38
N THR A 38 19.83 -6.73 -10.46
CA THR A 38 19.76 -5.44 -9.75
C THR A 38 18.35 -5.17 -9.22
N PRO A 39 18.21 -4.32 -8.19
CA PRO A 39 16.91 -3.84 -7.73
C PRO A 39 16.15 -3.08 -8.81
N HIS A 40 14.83 -3.03 -8.65
CA HIS A 40 13.89 -2.37 -9.55
C HIS A 40 12.96 -1.45 -8.79
N ALA A 41 12.62 -0.30 -9.37
CA ALA A 41 11.74 0.67 -8.75
C ALA A 41 10.27 0.42 -9.12
N VAL A 42 9.38 0.43 -8.13
CA VAL A 42 7.93 0.33 -8.31
C VAL A 42 7.28 1.51 -7.62
N ARG A 43 6.51 2.29 -8.37
CA ARG A 43 5.73 3.41 -7.81
C ARG A 43 4.32 2.95 -7.50
N VAL A 44 3.92 3.05 -6.24
CA VAL A 44 2.56 2.73 -5.79
C VAL A 44 1.81 4.01 -5.52
N LYS A 45 0.67 4.20 -6.20
CA LYS A 45 -0.26 5.29 -5.94
C LYS A 45 -1.41 4.80 -5.07
N VAL A 46 -1.74 5.58 -4.06
CA VAL A 46 -2.87 5.37 -3.15
C VAL A 46 -3.84 6.53 -3.30
N SER A 47 -5.02 6.28 -3.84
CA SER A 47 -6.07 7.30 -3.94
C SER A 47 -6.57 7.67 -2.55
N ILE A 48 -6.60 8.97 -2.26
CA ILE A 48 -7.18 9.48 -1.02
C ILE A 48 -8.70 9.20 -0.98
N PRO A 49 -9.51 9.65 -1.96
CA PRO A 49 -10.96 9.46 -1.89
C PRO A 49 -11.39 8.00 -2.05
N ASP A 50 -10.68 7.20 -2.84
CA ASP A 50 -11.17 5.87 -3.23
C ASP A 50 -10.54 4.72 -2.44
N GLU A 51 -9.36 4.91 -1.85
CA GLU A 51 -8.68 3.85 -1.08
C GLU A 51 -8.51 4.26 0.38
N LEU A 52 -7.82 5.39 0.64
CA LEU A 52 -7.49 5.80 2.01
C LEU A 52 -8.73 6.09 2.86
N GLU A 53 -9.63 6.93 2.37
CA GLU A 53 -10.82 7.36 3.13
C GLU A 53 -11.79 6.19 3.43
N PRO A 54 -12.10 5.28 2.49
CA PRO A 54 -12.89 4.09 2.79
C PRO A 54 -12.26 3.21 3.87
N PHE A 55 -10.95 2.92 3.79
CA PHE A 55 -10.28 2.12 4.81
C PHE A 55 -10.23 2.82 6.17
N LYS A 56 -9.98 4.13 6.19
CA LYS A 56 -9.98 4.95 7.41
C LYS A 56 -11.34 4.94 8.10
N ARG A 57 -12.43 5.14 7.36
CA ARG A 57 -13.81 5.09 7.90
C ARG A 57 -14.15 3.72 8.43
N ARG A 58 -13.77 2.64 7.73
CA ARG A 58 -13.98 1.26 8.20
C ARG A 58 -13.18 0.96 9.46
N LEU A 59 -11.98 1.51 9.59
CA LEU A 59 -11.11 1.26 10.74
C LEU A 59 -11.56 2.00 11.99
N LEU A 60 -11.86 3.30 11.87
CA LEU A 60 -12.06 4.19 13.02
C LEU A 60 -13.51 4.66 13.20
N GLY A 61 -14.40 4.42 12.23
CA GLY A 61 -15.77 4.91 12.26
C GLY A 61 -15.84 6.43 12.08
N VAL A 62 -16.50 7.13 13.01
CA VAL A 62 -16.58 8.60 13.02
C VAL A 62 -15.21 9.17 13.35
N VAL A 63 -14.77 10.16 12.57
CA VAL A 63 -13.45 10.79 12.65
C VAL A 63 -13.12 11.19 14.10
N ALA A 64 -12.18 10.45 14.70
CA ALA A 64 -11.70 10.68 16.05
C ALA A 64 -10.28 11.28 16.02
N GLY A 65 -10.03 12.24 16.92
CA GLY A 65 -8.71 12.83 17.14
C GLY A 65 -8.50 14.22 16.51
N SER A 66 -7.45 14.88 16.96
CA SER A 66 -7.02 16.20 16.49
C SER A 66 -6.53 16.17 15.03
N PRO A 67 -6.43 17.31 14.34
CA PRO A 67 -5.91 17.36 12.97
C PRO A 67 -4.52 16.70 12.80
N GLY A 68 -3.64 16.86 13.80
CA GLY A 68 -2.33 16.21 13.80
C GLY A 68 -2.42 14.68 13.93
N GLN A 69 -3.32 14.19 14.79
CA GLN A 69 -3.58 12.75 14.91
C GLN A 69 -4.17 12.18 13.63
N GLN A 70 -5.09 12.90 12.99
CA GLN A 70 -5.67 12.49 11.71
C GLN A 70 -4.63 12.42 10.60
N LEU A 71 -3.65 13.33 10.57
CA LEU A 71 -2.54 13.27 9.63
C LEU A 71 -1.66 12.04 9.86
N LEU A 72 -1.32 11.74 11.12
CA LEU A 72 -0.53 10.55 11.46
C LEU A 72 -1.26 9.25 11.08
N ILE A 73 -2.57 9.16 11.38
CA ILE A 73 -3.43 8.05 10.97
C ILE A 73 -3.42 7.90 9.46
N SER A 74 -3.63 8.99 8.72
CA SER A 74 -3.64 8.96 7.26
C SER A 74 -2.30 8.47 6.71
N ASN A 75 -1.16 8.90 7.28
CA ASN A 75 0.17 8.45 6.86
C ASN A 75 0.42 6.96 7.15
N ILE A 76 -0.01 6.48 8.32
CA ILE A 76 0.08 5.06 8.69
C ILE A 76 -0.74 4.23 7.71
N LEU A 77 -2.01 4.60 7.51
CA LEU A 77 -2.92 3.90 6.63
C LEU A 77 -2.48 3.93 5.17
N SER A 78 -2.04 5.08 4.65
CA SER A 78 -1.60 5.17 3.26
C SER A 78 -0.37 4.30 3.00
N LYS A 79 0.55 4.22 3.96
CA LYS A 79 1.70 3.31 3.88
C LYS A 79 1.26 1.85 3.92
N THR A 80 0.40 1.48 4.87
CA THR A 80 -0.15 0.11 4.97
C THR A 80 -0.84 -0.28 3.67
N ILE A 81 -1.68 0.59 3.11
CA ILE A 81 -2.35 0.32 1.84
C ILE A 81 -1.33 0.10 0.72
N ALA A 82 -0.30 0.95 0.61
CA ALA A 82 0.76 0.78 -0.38
C ALA A 82 1.49 -0.57 -0.24
N ASP A 83 1.83 -0.97 0.99
CA ASP A 83 2.46 -2.27 1.28
C ASP A 83 1.55 -3.45 0.88
N LEU A 84 0.25 -3.36 1.18
CA LEU A 84 -0.71 -4.38 0.80
C LEU A 84 -0.90 -4.45 -0.72
N LYS A 85 -0.89 -3.31 -1.42
CA LYS A 85 -0.96 -3.26 -2.88
C LYS A 85 0.26 -3.92 -3.53
N MET A 86 1.45 -3.78 -2.95
CA MET A 86 2.64 -4.52 -3.39
C MET A 86 2.43 -6.04 -3.26
N ARG A 87 1.85 -6.51 -2.15
CA ARG A 87 1.52 -7.94 -1.97
C ARG A 87 0.47 -8.42 -2.98
N VAL A 88 -0.54 -7.60 -3.29
CA VAL A 88 -1.53 -7.94 -4.34
C VAL A 88 -0.84 -8.02 -5.69
N ALA A 89 -0.06 -7.01 -6.09
CA ALA A 89 0.62 -6.97 -7.37
C ALA A 89 1.63 -8.12 -7.57
N ASP A 90 2.32 -8.52 -6.50
CA ASP A 90 3.18 -9.70 -6.51
C ASP A 90 2.38 -10.98 -6.78
N LYS A 91 1.26 -11.18 -6.08
CA LYS A 91 0.35 -12.34 -6.27
C LYS A 91 -0.30 -12.38 -7.65
N GLU A 92 -0.62 -11.22 -8.23
CA GLU A 92 -1.17 -11.11 -9.58
C GLU A 92 -0.10 -11.26 -10.68
N GLY A 93 1.17 -11.48 -10.31
CA GLY A 93 2.27 -11.59 -11.26
C GLY A 93 2.65 -10.27 -11.95
N SER A 94 2.06 -9.14 -11.53
CA SER A 94 2.37 -7.82 -12.10
C SER A 94 3.81 -7.38 -11.83
N LEU A 95 4.47 -7.99 -10.84
CA LEU A 95 5.88 -7.76 -10.48
C LEU A 95 6.77 -8.94 -10.89
N ALA A 96 6.30 -9.86 -11.75
CA ALA A 96 7.07 -11.04 -12.16
C ALA A 96 8.17 -10.69 -13.18
N GLU A 97 7.94 -9.68 -14.01
CA GLU A 97 8.90 -9.18 -14.99
C GLU A 97 9.59 -7.91 -14.51
N ARG A 98 10.85 -7.73 -14.93
CA ARG A 98 11.65 -6.55 -14.62
C ARG A 98 11.29 -5.41 -15.56
N ARG A 99 10.18 -4.72 -15.26
CA ARG A 99 9.71 -3.53 -15.98
C ARG A 99 9.35 -2.44 -14.98
N ASP A 100 9.42 -1.18 -15.41
CA ASP A 100 8.93 -0.06 -14.60
C ASP A 100 7.43 -0.22 -14.38
N VAL A 101 7.07 -0.54 -13.13
CA VAL A 101 5.68 -0.73 -12.73
C VAL A 101 5.23 0.49 -11.95
N MET A 102 4.21 1.15 -12.49
CA MET A 102 3.37 2.05 -11.72
C MET A 102 2.11 1.29 -11.34
N LEU A 103 1.89 1.08 -10.04
CA LEU A 103 0.63 0.55 -9.51
C LEU A 103 -0.32 1.74 -9.30
N PRO A 104 -1.31 1.97 -10.18
CA PRO A 104 -2.29 3.02 -9.99
C PRO A 104 -3.26 2.65 -8.85
N PRO A 105 -4.14 3.58 -8.45
CA PRO A 105 -5.25 3.25 -7.56
C PRO A 105 -6.07 2.07 -8.09
N PHE A 106 -6.53 1.18 -7.21
CA PHE A 106 -7.36 0.02 -7.56
C PHE A 106 -8.81 0.46 -7.81
N VAL A 107 -8.98 1.30 -8.83
CA VAL A 107 -10.25 1.85 -9.30
C VAL A 107 -10.34 1.70 -10.81
N GLY A 108 -11.54 1.88 -11.37
CA GLY A 108 -11.77 1.77 -12.80
C GLY A 108 -11.26 0.43 -13.36
N PRO A 109 -10.30 0.41 -14.31
CA PRO A 109 -9.74 -0.83 -14.86
C PRO A 109 -9.13 -1.78 -13.82
N GLN A 110 -8.56 -1.25 -12.73
CA GLN A 110 -7.97 -2.05 -11.65
C GLN A 110 -8.92 -2.28 -10.47
N GLY A 111 -10.19 -1.88 -10.60
CA GLY A 111 -11.19 -2.04 -9.53
C GLY A 111 -11.38 -3.48 -9.07
N HIS A 112 -11.14 -4.47 -9.95
CA HIS A 112 -11.21 -5.89 -9.60
C HIS A 112 -10.16 -6.34 -8.56
N LEU A 113 -9.11 -5.54 -8.33
CA LEU A 113 -8.08 -5.78 -7.31
C LEU A 113 -8.46 -5.21 -5.94
N PHE A 114 -9.40 -4.27 -5.88
CA PHE A 114 -9.82 -3.64 -4.63
C PHE A 114 -10.37 -4.66 -3.61
N PRO A 115 -11.23 -5.63 -3.98
CA PRO A 115 -11.68 -6.65 -3.04
C PRO A 115 -10.55 -7.53 -2.47
N LYS A 116 -9.46 -7.71 -3.23
CA LYS A 116 -8.27 -8.44 -2.74
C LYS A 116 -7.53 -7.62 -1.70
N LEU A 117 -7.39 -6.32 -1.95
CA LEU A 117 -6.82 -5.36 -1.00
C LEU A 117 -7.65 -5.30 0.29
N GLU A 118 -8.98 -5.28 0.18
CA GLU A 118 -9.89 -5.27 1.35
C GLU A 118 -9.69 -6.48 2.24
N ARG A 119 -9.65 -7.69 1.67
CA ARG A 119 -9.44 -8.92 2.43
C ARG A 119 -8.10 -8.93 3.17
N LEU A 120 -7.04 -8.42 2.54
CA LEU A 120 -5.74 -8.30 3.20
C LEU A 120 -5.77 -7.25 4.31
N PHE A 121 -6.46 -6.13 4.09
CA PHE A 121 -6.60 -5.10 5.11
C PHE A 121 -7.41 -5.59 6.32
N GLU A 122 -8.46 -6.38 6.10
CA GLU A 122 -9.23 -7.02 7.16
C GLU A 122 -8.36 -7.98 8.00
N ALA A 123 -7.49 -8.75 7.34
CA ALA A 123 -6.55 -9.65 8.03
C ALA A 123 -5.53 -8.87 8.89
N ASP A 124 -5.03 -7.74 8.37
CA ASP A 124 -4.04 -6.90 9.07
C ASP A 124 -4.71 -5.87 10.01
N GLN A 125 -6.05 -5.80 10.06
CA GLN A 125 -6.80 -4.72 10.71
C GLN A 125 -6.45 -4.55 12.19
N ALA A 126 -6.31 -5.64 12.93
CA ALA A 126 -5.96 -5.61 14.34
C ALA A 126 -4.56 -5.02 14.56
N ALA A 127 -3.59 -5.41 13.73
CA ALA A 127 -2.22 -4.89 13.80
C ALA A 127 -2.18 -3.40 13.45
N VAL A 128 -2.95 -2.97 12.45
CA VAL A 128 -3.06 -1.55 12.06
C VAL A 128 -3.67 -0.72 13.20
N ARG A 129 -4.69 -1.23 13.90
CA ARG A 129 -5.26 -0.54 15.06
C ARG A 129 -4.25 -0.38 16.18
N GLU A 130 -3.51 -1.43 16.51
CA GLU A 130 -2.46 -1.37 17.53
C GLU A 130 -1.34 -0.39 17.14
N GLU A 131 -0.97 -0.32 15.85
CA GLU A 131 0.00 0.65 15.36
C GLU A 131 -0.49 2.10 15.57
N ILE A 132 -1.75 2.37 15.23
CA ILE A 132 -2.38 3.68 15.44
C ILE A 132 -2.40 4.01 16.92
N LYS A 133 -2.86 3.09 17.77
CA LYS A 133 -2.89 3.30 19.21
C LYS A 133 -1.51 3.62 19.78
N ARG A 134 -0.48 2.88 19.34
CA ARG A 134 0.90 3.09 19.78
C ARG A 134 1.48 4.43 19.35
N ARG A 135 1.25 4.86 18.10
CA ARG A 135 1.87 6.09 17.56
C ARG A 135 1.06 7.35 17.79
N VAL A 136 -0.26 7.23 17.90
CA VAL A 136 -1.21 8.35 17.91
C VAL A 136 -1.86 8.51 19.29
N GLY A 137 -1.89 7.44 20.10
CA GLY A 137 -2.40 7.46 21.48
C GLY A 137 -3.92 7.42 21.60
N ILE A 138 -4.63 6.94 20.57
CA ILE A 138 -6.09 6.81 20.52
C ILE A 138 -6.56 5.36 20.42
#